data_AF-A0A6I3KAI7-F1
#
_entry.id   AF-A0A6I3KAI7-F1
#
_cell.length_a   1.000
_cell.length_b   1.000
_cell.length_c   1.000
_cell.angle_alpha   90.00
_cell.angle_beta   90.00
_cell.angle_gamma   90.00
#
_symmetry.space_group_name_H-M   'P 1'
#
loop_
_entity.id
_entity.type
_entity.pdbx_description
1 polymer ?
#
loop_
_entity_poly.entity_id
_entity_poly.type
_entity_poly.pdbx_seq_one_letter_code
_entity_poly.pdbx_strand_id
1 'polypeptide(L)'
;MTETATATGTDAGDAEGSGMLSGDEAFEKALAHAGVDARAVTEKEVDYDDGDDGKGPHWEIEFKANGQEHELDVDAASGAVTQHEVD
;
A
#
# COMPACT_ATOMS: atom_id res chain seq x y z
N MET A 1 0.54 -27.56 -19.02
CA MET A 1 0.98 -26.17 -18.89
C MET A 1 0.79 -25.78 -17.44
N THR A 2 1.87 -25.31 -16.84
CA THR A 2 2.01 -24.91 -15.45
C THR A 2 1.23 -23.63 -15.19
N GLU A 3 0.33 -23.62 -14.21
CA GLU A 3 -0.03 -22.39 -13.49
C GLU A 3 -0.13 -22.73 -12.01
N THR A 4 1.01 -22.59 -11.36
CA THR A 4 1.12 -22.38 -9.92
C THR A 4 0.56 -20.98 -9.63
N ALA A 5 -0.67 -20.91 -9.14
CA ALA A 5 -1.18 -19.73 -8.46
C ALA A 5 -1.45 -20.11 -7.01
N THR A 6 -0.42 -20.05 -6.18
CA THR A 6 -0.58 -20.00 -4.72
C THR A 6 -1.13 -18.61 -4.38
N ALA A 7 -2.44 -18.46 -4.52
CA ALA A 7 -3.19 -17.39 -3.89
C ALA A 7 -3.31 -17.74 -2.40
N THR A 8 -2.34 -17.31 -1.61
CA THR A 8 -2.45 -17.21 -0.15
C THR A 8 -2.18 -15.77 0.22
N GLY A 9 -3.13 -14.89 -0.11
CA GLY A 9 -3.31 -13.62 0.58
C GLY A 9 -4.28 -13.90 1.72
N THR A 10 -3.72 -14.17 2.89
CA THR A 10 -4.43 -14.45 4.12
C THR A 10 -5.33 -13.28 4.48
N ASP A 11 -6.60 -13.60 4.70
CA ASP A 11 -7.57 -12.82 5.47
C ASP A 11 -6.94 -12.40 6.82
N ALA A 12 -6.53 -11.14 6.93
CA ALA A 12 -6.29 -10.46 8.18
C ALA A 12 -7.31 -9.33 8.29
N GLY A 13 -8.55 -9.73 8.56
CA GLY A 13 -9.58 -8.80 8.95
C GLY A 13 -9.23 -8.12 10.26
N ASP A 14 -9.10 -6.80 10.19
CA ASP A 14 -9.54 -5.87 11.24
C ASP A 14 -10.22 -4.71 10.52
N ALA A 15 -11.36 -5.02 9.89
CA ALA A 15 -12.31 -4.05 9.37
C ALA A 15 -13.07 -3.40 10.55
N GLU A 16 -12.36 -2.78 11.48
CA GLU A 16 -12.98 -2.09 12.59
C GLU A 16 -13.15 -0.60 12.24
N GLY A 17 -14.18 -0.38 11.42
CA GLY A 17 -15.03 0.79 11.55
C GLY A 17 -14.65 2.01 10.71
N SER A 18 -14.72 1.90 9.37
CA SER A 18 -15.11 3.01 8.46
C SER A 18 -15.28 2.60 6.98
N GLY A 19 -15.10 1.35 6.56
CA GLY A 19 -15.19 1.02 5.12
C GLY A 19 -14.04 1.60 4.28
N MET A 20 -13.03 2.18 4.93
CA MET A 20 -11.71 2.46 4.38
C MET A 20 -10.70 1.40 4.84
N LEU A 21 -9.65 1.22 4.06
CA LEU A 21 -8.46 0.44 4.37
C LEU A 21 -7.72 1.04 5.55
N SER A 22 -7.13 0.16 6.36
CA SER A 22 -6.11 0.55 7.32
C SER A 22 -4.78 0.87 6.63
N GLY A 23 -3.90 1.59 7.34
CA GLY A 23 -2.56 1.90 6.84
C GLY A 23 -1.72 0.65 6.58
N ASP A 24 -1.86 -0.40 7.39
CA ASP A 24 -1.18 -1.67 7.16
C ASP A 24 -1.69 -2.37 5.89
N GLU A 25 -3.01 -2.41 5.65
CA GLU A 25 -3.56 -2.95 4.40
C GLU A 25 -3.10 -2.14 3.18
N ALA A 26 -3.11 -0.81 3.27
CA ALA A 26 -2.64 0.06 2.21
C ALA A 26 -1.14 -0.16 1.92
N PHE A 27 -0.33 -0.31 2.97
CA PHE A 27 1.09 -0.63 2.86
C PHE A 27 1.34 -1.96 2.14
N GLU A 28 0.56 -3.01 2.45
CA GLU A 28 0.65 -4.28 1.73
C GLU A 28 0.28 -4.13 0.24
N LYS A 29 -0.72 -3.31 -0.09
CA LYS A 29 -1.06 -2.99 -1.49
C LYS A 29 0.07 -2.27 -2.19
N ALA A 30 0.70 -1.29 -1.53
CA ALA A 30 1.83 -0.54 -2.07
C ALA A 30 3.02 -1.46 -2.36
N LEU A 31 3.39 -2.34 -1.42
CA LEU A 31 4.47 -3.32 -1.63
C LEU A 31 4.17 -4.27 -2.80
N ALA A 32 2.93 -4.77 -2.89
CA ALA A 32 2.50 -5.62 -3.98
C ALA A 32 2.55 -4.89 -5.34
N HIS A 33 2.22 -3.60 -5.37
CA HIS A 33 2.28 -2.76 -6.57
C HIS A 33 3.72 -2.46 -7.00
N ALA A 34 4.57 -2.11 -6.03
CA ALA A 34 6.00 -1.86 -6.26
C ALA A 34 6.79 -3.13 -6.57
N GLY A 35 6.23 -4.31 -6.31
CA GLY A 35 6.93 -5.59 -6.46
C GLY A 35 8.05 -5.77 -5.44
N VAL A 36 7.93 -5.13 -4.28
CA VAL A 36 8.92 -5.13 -3.21
C VAL A 36 8.50 -6.11 -2.12
N ASP A 37 9.43 -6.95 -1.68
CA ASP A 37 9.22 -7.80 -0.52
C ASP A 37 9.33 -6.96 0.76
N ALA A 38 8.40 -7.12 1.70
CA ALA A 38 8.42 -6.40 2.98
C ALA A 38 9.75 -6.56 3.75
N ARG A 39 10.52 -7.63 3.51
CA ARG A 39 11.84 -7.86 4.13
C ARG A 39 12.94 -6.99 3.52
N ALA A 40 12.74 -6.47 2.32
CA ALA A 40 13.68 -5.54 1.68
C ALA A 40 13.48 -4.10 2.15
N VAL A 41 12.37 -3.82 2.84
CA VAL A 41 12.05 -2.51 3.38
C VAL A 41 12.92 -2.20 4.59
N THR A 42 13.62 -1.08 4.55
CA THR A 42 14.50 -0.62 5.63
C THR A 42 13.92 0.56 6.41
N GLU A 43 13.08 1.36 5.76
CA GLU A 43 12.37 2.50 6.34
C GLU A 43 10.95 2.51 5.76
N LYS A 44 9.94 2.87 6.57
CA LYS A 44 8.56 3.03 6.11
C LYS A 44 7.87 4.16 6.85
N GLU A 45 7.07 4.93 6.12
CA GLU A 45 6.14 5.93 6.60
C GLU A 45 4.79 5.68 5.92
N VAL A 46 3.72 5.82 6.70
CA VAL A 46 2.35 5.54 6.25
C VAL A 46 1.47 6.59 6.89
N ASP A 47 1.02 7.54 6.09
CA ASP A 47 0.22 8.67 6.53
C ASP A 47 -1.14 8.65 5.85
N TYR A 48 -2.16 9.07 6.60
CA TYR A 48 -3.53 9.16 6.11
C TYR A 48 -3.83 10.62 5.76
N ASP A 49 -4.20 10.85 4.52
CA ASP A 49 -4.78 12.11 4.05
C ASP A 49 -6.29 11.93 3.87
N ASP A 50 -7.09 12.82 4.48
CA ASP A 50 -8.55 12.81 4.30
C ASP A 50 -9.02 13.38 2.96
N GLY A 51 -8.08 13.91 2.16
CA GLY A 51 -8.28 14.42 0.81
C GLY A 51 -8.87 15.82 0.77
N ASP A 52 -8.51 16.68 1.74
CA ASP A 52 -8.97 18.07 1.79
C ASP A 52 -8.47 18.89 0.59
N ASP A 53 -7.44 18.40 -0.08
CA ASP A 53 -6.88 18.90 -1.34
C ASP A 53 -7.71 18.57 -2.60
N GLY A 54 -8.77 17.76 -2.46
CA GLY A 54 -9.66 17.34 -3.54
C GLY A 54 -9.30 16.02 -4.21
N LYS A 55 -8.27 15.29 -3.76
CA LYS A 55 -7.97 13.92 -4.21
C LYS A 55 -8.86 12.86 -3.56
N GLY A 56 -9.58 13.22 -2.49
CA GLY A 56 -10.33 12.26 -1.67
C GLY A 56 -9.42 11.48 -0.71
N PRO A 57 -9.98 10.72 0.22
CA PRO A 57 -9.19 10.08 1.28
C PRO A 57 -8.24 9.03 0.71
N HIS A 58 -6.95 9.14 1.04
CA HIS A 58 -5.89 8.24 0.56
C HIS A 58 -4.79 8.06 1.62
N TRP A 59 -4.02 6.99 1.44
CA TRP A 59 -2.82 6.71 2.22
C TRP A 59 -1.59 7.08 1.40
N GLU A 60 -0.76 7.95 1.94
CA GLU A 60 0.56 8.28 1.42
C GLU A 60 1.55 7.30 2.05
N ILE A 61 2.19 6.48 1.21
CA ILE A 61 3.10 5.42 1.66
C ILE A 61 4.47 5.69 1.08
N GLU A 62 5.41 5.99 1.97
CA GLU A 62 6.82 6.13 1.63
C GLU A 62 7.60 4.96 2.23
N PHE A 63 8.45 4.29 1.45
CA PHE A 63 9.36 3.30 2.00
C PHE A 63 10.68 3.21 1.24
N LYS A 64 11.77 2.97 1.96
CA LYS A 64 13.05 2.59 1.35
C LYS A 64 13.16 1.10 1.17
N ALA A 65 13.45 0.66 -0.05
CA ALA A 65 13.79 -0.72 -0.34
C ALA A 65 14.88 -0.83 -1.40
N ASN A 66 15.82 -1.76 -1.20
CA ASN A 66 16.94 -2.00 -2.13
C ASN A 66 17.79 -0.75 -2.44
N GLY A 67 17.77 0.26 -1.56
CA GLY A 67 18.48 1.53 -1.74
C GLY A 67 17.76 2.56 -2.61
N GLN A 68 16.48 2.35 -2.94
CA GLN A 68 15.60 3.31 -3.60
C GLN A 68 14.48 3.73 -2.64
N GLU A 69 14.00 4.96 -2.79
CA GLU A 69 12.81 5.46 -2.10
C GLU A 69 11.59 5.24 -2.99
N HIS A 70 10.54 4.67 -2.43
CA HIS A 70 9.28 4.42 -3.11
C HIS A 70 8.21 5.26 -2.44
N GLU A 71 7.54 6.11 -3.21
CA GLU A 71 6.37 6.89 -2.76
C GLU A 71 5.14 6.41 -3.53
N LEU A 72 4.09 6.02 -2.81
CA LEU A 72 2.85 5.53 -3.40
C LEU A 72 1.63 6.12 -2.70
N ASP A 73 0.69 6.61 -3.49
CA ASP A 73 -0.62 7.02 -3.01
C ASP A 73 -1.60 5.88 -3.22
N VAL A 74 -2.29 5.47 -2.15
CA VAL A 74 -3.27 4.37 -2.17
C VAL A 74 -4.63 4.90 -1.76
N ASP A 75 -5.61 4.84 -2.66
CA ASP A 75 -6.99 5.25 -2.38
C ASP A 75 -7.54 4.49 -1.17
N ALA A 76 -7.96 5.21 -0.14
CA ALA A 76 -8.31 4.61 1.15
C ALA A 76 -9.60 3.78 1.07
N ALA A 77 -10.45 3.97 0.06
CA ALA A 77 -11.71 3.23 -0.07
C ALA A 77 -11.56 1.94 -0.89
N SER A 78 -10.74 1.96 -1.94
CA SER A 78 -10.62 0.88 -2.94
C SER A 78 -9.30 0.14 -2.91
N GLY A 79 -8.25 0.76 -2.36
CA GLY A 79 -6.89 0.22 -2.35
C GLY A 79 -6.21 0.30 -3.71
N ALA A 80 -6.75 1.11 -4.62
CA ALA A 80 -6.12 1.39 -5.89
C ALA A 80 -4.93 2.32 -5.67
N VAL A 81 -3.76 1.94 -6.19
CA VAL A 81 -2.61 2.84 -6.25
C VAL A 81 -2.88 3.91 -7.29
N THR A 82 -2.95 5.17 -6.87
CA THR A 82 -3.23 6.33 -7.72
C THR A 82 -1.95 7.00 -8.19
N GLN A 83 -0.88 6.94 -7.39
CA GLN A 83 0.46 7.41 -7.75
C GLN A 83 1.54 6.42 -7.30
N HIS A 84 2.64 6.37 -8.06
CA HIS A 84 3.84 5.63 -7.71
C HIS A 84 5.05 6.33 -8.30
N GLU A 85 5.93 6.80 -7.44
CA GLU A 85 7.23 7.41 -7.76
C GLU A 85 8.35 6.60 -7.11
N VAL A 86 9.51 6.56 -7.77
CA VAL A 86 10.72 5.89 -7.28
C VAL A 86 11.92 6.80 -7.52
N ASP A 87 12.66 7.10 -6.45
CA ASP A 87 13.92 7.86 -6.46
C ASP A 87 15.17 6.95 -6.44
#